data_AF-A0AAN9CC96-F1
#
_entry.id   AF-A0AAN9CC96-F1
#
_cell.length_a   1.000
_cell.length_b   1.000
_cell.length_c   1.000
_cell.angle_alpha   90.00
_cell.angle_beta   90.00
_cell.angle_gamma   90.00
#
_symmetry.space_group_name_H-M   'P 1'
#
loop_
_entity.id
_entity.type
_entity.pdbx_description
1 polymer ?
#
loop_
_entity_poly.entity_id
_entity_poly.type
_entity_poly.pdbx_seq_one_letter_code
_entity_poly.pdbx_strand_id
1 'polypeptide(L)' 'MAEPVKKQRKPLSEEAKKRKRASDRVKARTRINIGHAFSEWRELKDREGSKSDADLAFLLLRL' A
#
# COMPACT_ATOMS: atom_id res chain seq x y z
N MET A 1 14.07 7.43 -26.35
CA MET A 1 13.28 7.10 -25.15
C MET A 1 12.48 5.84 -25.47
N ALA A 2 12.77 4.70 -24.85
CA ALA A 2 12.05 3.45 -25.12
C ALA A 2 10.70 3.46 -24.39
N GLU A 3 9.61 3.23 -25.12
CA GLU A 3 8.27 3.12 -24.54
C GLU A 3 8.16 1.85 -23.67
N PRO A 4 7.48 1.89 -22.52
CA PRO A 4 7.34 0.72 -21.66
C PRO A 4 6.41 -0.31 -22.32
N VAL A 5 6.97 -1.45 -22.72
CA VAL A 5 6.22 -2.62 -23.18
C VAL A 5 5.24 -3.07 -22.09
N LYS A 6 3.95 -2.86 -22.33
CA LYS A 6 2.87 -3.34 -21.45
C LYS A 6 2.87 -4.88 -21.49
N LYS A 7 3.56 -5.51 -20.53
CA LYS A 7 3.47 -6.96 -20.29
C LYS A 7 2.01 -7.31 -19.98
N GLN A 8 1.33 -7.96 -20.92
CA GLN A 8 0.00 -8.51 -20.69
C GLN A 8 0.10 -9.56 -19.57
N ARG A 9 -0.56 -9.27 -18.44
CA ARG A 9 -0.60 -10.18 -17.30
C ARG A 9 -1.54 -11.34 -17.63
N LYS A 10 -1.02 -12.57 -17.58
CA LYS A 10 -1.84 -13.78 -17.77
C LYS A 10 -3.01 -13.77 -16.77
N PRO A 11 -4.24 -14.11 -17.20
CA PRO A 11 -5.37 -14.19 -16.30
C PRO A 11 -5.11 -15.26 -15.22
N LEU A 12 -5.36 -14.89 -13.96
CA LEU A 12 -5.27 -15.80 -12.82
C LEU A 12 -6.29 -16.94 -12.95
N SER A 13 -5.96 -18.14 -12.46
CA SER A 13 -6.93 -19.22 -12.31
C SER A 13 -8.05 -18.81 -11.33
N GLU A 14 -9.22 -19.45 -11.42
CA GLU A 14 -10.35 -19.14 -10.54
C GLU A 14 -10.01 -19.37 -9.05
N GLU A 15 -9.22 -20.40 -8.73
CA GLU A 15 -8.74 -20.62 -7.37
C GLU A 15 -7.79 -19.51 -6.89
N ALA A 16 -6.91 -19.01 -7.76
CA ALA A 16 -6.01 -17.92 -7.43
C ALA A 16 -6.78 -16.60 -7.24
N LYS A 17 -7.83 -16.35 -8.05
CA LYS A 17 -8.75 -15.22 -7.85
C LYS A 17 -9.48 -15.33 -6.51
N LYS A 18 -9.99 -16.51 -6.15
CA LYS A 18 -10.68 -16.75 -4.87
C LYS A 18 -9.74 -16.48 -3.69
N ARG A 19 -8.50 -16.99 -3.73
CA ARG A 19 -7.47 -16.72 -2.72
C ARG A 19 -7.12 -15.24 -2.60
N LYS A 20 -6.93 -14.54 -3.73
CA LYS A 20 -6.67 -13.10 -3.75
C LYS A 20 -7.81 -12.30 -3.11
N ARG A 21 -9.07 -12.58 -3.49
CA ARG A 21 -10.24 -11.91 -2.91
C ARG A 21 -10.38 -12.13 -1.40
N ALA A 22 -9.99 -13.31 -0.90
CA ALA A 22 -9.98 -13.58 0.53
C ALA A 22 -8.90 -12.75 1.26
N SER A 23 -7.68 -12.72 0.72
CA SER A 23 -6.59 -11.91 1.25
C SER A 23 -6.92 -10.41 1.22
N ASP A 24 -7.48 -9.92 0.13
CA ASP A 24 -7.90 -8.53 -0.03
C ASP A 24 -8.98 -8.16 1.01
N ARG A 25 -9.93 -9.07 1.29
CA ARG A 25 -10.94 -8.88 2.34
C ARG A 25 -10.35 -8.78 3.74
N VAL A 26 -9.37 -9.61 4.07
CA VAL A 26 -8.67 -9.54 5.37
C VAL A 26 -7.92 -8.21 5.50
N LYS A 27 -7.19 -7.81 4.45
CA LYS A 27 -6.45 -6.54 4.42
C LYS A 27 -7.36 -5.32 4.48
N ALA A 28 -8.52 -5.38 3.83
CA ALA A 28 -9.48 -4.27 3.84
C ALA A 28 -10.02 -3.96 5.25
N ARG A 29 -10.00 -4.93 6.18
CA ARG A 29 -10.43 -4.70 7.58
C ARG A 29 -9.43 -3.86 8.38
N THR A 30 -8.15 -3.91 8.05
CA THR A 30 -7.08 -3.28 8.83
C THR A 30 -6.38 -2.15 8.10
N ARG A 31 -6.57 -2.02 6.78
CA ARG A 31 -5.98 -0.96 5.96
C ARG A 31 -6.75 0.34 6.15
N ILE A 32 -6.04 1.38 6.54
CA ILE A 32 -6.54 2.76 6.56
C ILE A 32 -6.19 3.42 5.23
N ASN A 33 -7.17 4.03 4.56
CA ASN A 33 -6.93 4.83 3.37
C ASN A 33 -6.74 6.28 3.79
N ILE A 34 -5.52 6.78 3.67
CA ILE A 34 -5.13 8.14 4.08
C ILE A 34 -5.61 9.22 3.10
N GLY A 35 -5.90 8.85 1.85
CA GLY A 35 -6.57 9.71 0.86
C GLY A 35 -5.86 11.05 0.66
N HIS A 36 -6.58 12.14 0.92
CA HIS A 36 -6.07 13.51 0.80
C HIS A 36 -4.85 13.79 1.68
N ALA A 37 -4.74 13.14 2.84
CA ALA A 37 -3.61 13.29 3.74
C ALA A 37 -2.35 12.51 3.29
N PHE A 38 -2.37 11.85 2.13
CA PHE A 38 -1.20 11.11 1.64
C PHE A 38 0.01 12.01 1.38
N SER A 39 -0.20 13.24 0.89
CA SER A 39 0.88 14.19 0.67
C SER A 39 1.53 14.60 2.00
N GLU A 40 0.71 15.01 2.97
CA GLU A 40 1.16 15.37 4.31
C GLU A 40 1.86 14.20 5.01
N TRP A 41 1.32 12.99 4.87
CA TRP A 41 1.93 11.77 5.40
C TRP A 41 3.33 11.52 4.84
N ARG A 42 3.51 11.72 3.53
CA ARG A 42 4.82 11.55 2.88
C ARG A 42 5.82 12.62 3.36
N GLU A 43 5.41 13.89 3.39
CA GLU A 43 6.26 14.97 3.88
C GLU A 43 6.70 14.74 5.33
N LEU A 44 5.76 14.30 6.17
CA LEU A 44 6.05 13.95 7.55
C LEU A 44 7.04 12.78 7.63
N LYS A 45 6.84 11.74 6.82
CA LYS A 45 7.75 10.58 6.77
C LYS A 45 9.18 10.97 6.40
N ASP A 46 9.32 11.83 5.40
CA ASP A 46 10.61 12.30 4.92
C ASP A 46 11.29 13.19 5.98
N ARG A 47 10.51 14.05 6.66
CA ARG A 47 10.99 14.90 7.75
C ARG A 47 11.49 14.11 8.96
N GLU A 48 10.73 13.10 9.37
CA GLU A 48 11.11 12.23 10.51
C GLU A 48 12.15 11.15 10.13
N GLY A 49 12.56 11.07 8.85
CA GLY A 49 13.51 10.08 8.37
C GLY A 49 13.02 8.64 8.48
N SER A 50 11.71 8.42 8.47
CA SER A 50 11.10 7.11 8.67
C SER A 50 11.18 6.24 7.41
N LYS A 51 11.71 5.03 7.53
CA LYS A 51 11.92 4.12 6.39
C LYS A 51 10.61 3.53 5.86
N SER A 52 9.66 3.26 6.76
CA SER A 52 8.35 2.72 6.40
C SER A 52 7.20 3.53 7.00
N ASP A 53 6.02 3.43 6.40
CA ASP A 53 4.81 4.05 6.94
C ASP A 53 4.42 3.42 8.28
N ALA A 54 4.77 2.15 8.50
CA ALA A 54 4.57 1.50 9.79
C ALA A 54 5.42 2.17 10.88
N ASP A 55 6.69 2.48 10.59
CA ASP A 55 7.58 3.13 11.56
C ASP A 55 7.05 4.52 11.95
N LEU A 56 6.62 5.31 10.96
CA LEU A 56 6.00 6.60 11.22
C LEU A 56 4.71 6.47 12.04
N ALA A 57 3.86 5.48 11.72
CA ALA A 57 2.65 5.22 12.50
C ALA A 57 2.97 4.84 13.95
N PHE A 58 3.99 4.00 14.19
CA PHE A 58 4.42 3.64 15.53
C PHE A 58 5.02 4.81 16.31
N LEU A 59 5.75 5.71 15.64
CA LEU A 59 6.23 6.95 16.22
C LEU A 59 5.05 7.81 16.68
N LEU A 60 4.07 8.05 15.80
CA LEU A 60 2.89 8.86 16.09
C LEU A 60 2.01 8.31 17.23
N LEU A 61 1.99 6.99 17.44
CA LEU A 61 1.30 6.36 18.57
C LEU A 61 2.00 6.55 19.92
N ARG A 62 3.24 7.03 19.92
CA ARG A 62 4.11 7.21 21.11
C ARG A 62 4.47 8.67 21.38
N LEU A 63 3.97 9.60 20.57
CA LEU A 63 3.97 11.04 20.85
C LEU A 63 2.87 11.37 21.86
#